data_AF-A0A923D2M7-F1
#
_entry.id   AF-A0A923D2M7-F1
#
_cell.length_a   1.000
_cell.length_b   1.000
_cell.length_c   1.000
_cell.angle_alpha   90.00
_cell.angle_beta   90.00
_cell.angle_gamma   90.00
#
_symmetry.space_group_name_H-M   'P 1'
#
loop_
_entity.id
_entity.type
_entity.pdbx_description
1 polymer ?
#
loop_
_entity_poly.entity_id
_entity_poly.type
_entity_poly.pdbx_seq_one_letter_code
_entity_poly.pdbx_strand_id
1 'polypeptide(L)'
;MKGNTGKVINVDMTSGNSHVETLPEEYYTQYIGGSGLAAKLFWERGRFDIDPLAPEAMLIFMNGPFAGLKISGASRNSVAGCSPLTGHWGDSSCGGYFAPELRYAGYDGLIITGKASKPSYLLIHDGVTQTLDATEFWGKDTGEVTQALKRKYGKDYRTLVIGPAAENLVKYTIILNDGHHATGRAGFGAVMGSKNLKAIVIKASARDMDIADKAAYEAFRKDLNKKIIEALPATVLHEDGTAANLTGGVFAGDVPVKNWTSNLWEEAADALAGSALTEAYLTKRSACAFCGIACKRIVEVKEGPFAVAEGPGPEYETIVSFGTLIGSIDLAATCKAGSVCNALGMDTISAGGTIAWAME
;
A
#
# COMPACT_ATOMS: atom_id res chain seq x y z
N MET A 1 -26.17 -11.32 1.22
CA MET A 1 -24.71 -11.07 1.16
C MET A 1 -23.96 -11.71 2.33
N LYS A 2 -23.03 -12.64 2.08
CA LYS A 2 -22.12 -13.24 3.07
C LYS A 2 -20.68 -12.85 2.72
N GLY A 3 -19.80 -12.71 3.70
CA GLY A 3 -18.43 -12.19 3.52
C GLY A 3 -18.36 -10.66 3.48
N ASN A 4 -19.04 -10.02 2.53
CA ASN A 4 -19.17 -8.56 2.44
C ASN A 4 -20.19 -8.00 3.45
N THR A 5 -20.02 -6.74 3.85
CA THR A 5 -20.95 -6.07 4.78
C THR A 5 -22.06 -5.31 4.06
N GLY A 6 -21.86 -5.00 2.77
CA GLY A 6 -22.75 -4.16 1.98
C GLY A 6 -22.59 -2.67 2.26
N LYS A 7 -21.69 -2.27 3.16
CA LYS A 7 -21.64 -0.92 3.72
C LYS A 7 -20.36 -0.19 3.35
N VAL A 8 -20.48 1.04 2.87
CA VAL A 8 -19.36 1.95 2.62
C VAL A 8 -19.51 3.24 3.42
N ILE A 9 -18.41 3.78 3.91
CA ILE A 9 -18.39 5.08 4.58
C ILE A 9 -18.17 6.15 3.50
N ASN A 10 -19.04 7.14 3.43
CA ASN A 10 -18.84 8.35 2.62
C ASN A 10 -18.43 9.48 3.55
N VAL A 11 -17.30 10.14 3.27
CA VAL A 11 -16.77 11.26 4.05
C VAL A 11 -16.61 12.48 3.16
N ASP A 12 -17.20 13.59 3.57
CA ASP A 12 -16.91 14.91 3.00
C ASP A 12 -15.99 15.67 3.96
N MET A 13 -14.73 15.84 3.54
CA MET A 13 -13.71 16.54 4.32
C MET A 13 -14.01 18.03 4.48
N THR A 14 -14.86 18.63 3.63
CA THR A 14 -15.23 20.05 3.70
C THR A 14 -16.11 20.32 4.91
N SER A 15 -17.18 19.53 5.07
CA SER A 15 -18.07 19.62 6.23
C SER A 15 -17.55 18.83 7.44
N GLY A 16 -16.63 17.89 7.22
CA GLY A 16 -16.16 16.95 8.23
C GLY A 16 -17.17 15.84 8.55
N ASN A 17 -18.30 15.79 7.85
CA ASN A 17 -19.37 14.83 8.07
C ASN A 17 -19.08 13.51 7.37
N SER A 18 -19.59 12.43 7.97
CA SER A 18 -19.57 11.09 7.40
C SER A 18 -20.95 10.44 7.49
N HIS A 19 -21.31 9.63 6.50
CA HIS A 19 -22.48 8.76 6.59
C HIS A 19 -22.15 7.38 6.02
N VAL A 20 -22.92 6.38 6.45
CA VAL A 20 -22.79 5.00 5.96
C VAL A 20 -23.86 4.77 4.91
N GLU A 21 -23.43 4.29 3.75
CA GLU A 21 -24.31 3.90 2.65
C GLU A 21 -24.33 2.38 2.54
N THR A 22 -25.53 1.81 2.35
CA THR A 22 -25.68 0.40 1.98
C THR A 22 -25.77 0.29 0.46
N LEU A 23 -24.81 -0.39 -0.15
CA LEU A 23 -24.78 -0.62 -1.59
C LEU A 23 -25.69 -1.79 -2.00
N PRO A 24 -26.27 -1.76 -3.22
CA PRO A 24 -27.08 -2.85 -3.75
C PRO A 24 -26.30 -4.17 -3.82
N GLU A 25 -26.96 -5.30 -3.51
CA GLU A 25 -26.33 -6.63 -3.62
C GLU A 25 -25.90 -6.99 -5.04
N GLU A 26 -26.58 -6.44 -6.06
CA GLU A 26 -26.20 -6.63 -7.46
C GLU A 26 -24.78 -6.12 -7.74
N TYR A 27 -24.33 -5.04 -7.09
CA TYR A 27 -23.00 -4.48 -7.30
C TYR A 27 -21.92 -5.48 -6.89
N TYR A 28 -22.14 -6.22 -5.80
CA TYR A 28 -21.21 -7.24 -5.36
C TYR A 28 -21.26 -8.50 -6.22
N THR A 29 -22.41 -8.84 -6.78
CA THR A 29 -22.52 -9.98 -7.71
C THR A 29 -21.84 -9.68 -9.04
N GLN A 30 -21.98 -8.45 -9.56
CA GLN A 30 -21.44 -8.06 -10.87
C GLN A 30 -19.97 -7.63 -10.83
N TYR A 31 -19.55 -6.95 -9.75
CA TYR A 31 -18.22 -6.31 -9.65
C TYR A 31 -17.35 -6.89 -8.52
N ILE A 32 -17.86 -7.86 -7.75
CA ILE A 32 -17.16 -8.65 -6.72
C ILE A 32 -16.74 -7.84 -5.47
N GLY A 33 -16.00 -6.75 -5.66
CA GLY A 33 -15.38 -5.94 -4.63
C GLY A 33 -14.08 -5.30 -5.15
N GLY A 34 -13.28 -4.71 -4.25
CA GLY A 34 -11.96 -4.17 -4.58
C GLY A 34 -12.00 -3.16 -5.73
N SER A 35 -11.06 -3.30 -6.67
CA SER A 35 -10.93 -2.41 -7.84
C SER A 35 -12.17 -2.41 -8.74
N GLY A 36 -12.83 -3.56 -8.95
CA GLY A 36 -14.03 -3.64 -9.78
C GLY A 36 -15.20 -2.84 -9.22
N LEU A 37 -15.47 -2.98 -7.91
CA LEU A 37 -16.52 -2.22 -7.24
C LEU A 37 -16.15 -0.72 -7.15
N ALA A 38 -14.87 -0.40 -6.91
CA ALA A 38 -14.41 0.98 -6.93
C ALA A 38 -14.62 1.62 -8.32
N ALA A 39 -14.34 0.90 -9.41
CA ALA A 39 -14.55 1.37 -10.77
C ALA A 39 -16.04 1.62 -11.06
N LYS A 40 -16.93 0.73 -10.61
CA LYS A 40 -18.38 0.93 -10.72
C LYS A 40 -18.84 2.20 -10.01
N LEU A 41 -18.41 2.41 -8.76
CA LEU A 41 -18.79 3.60 -8.00
C LEU A 41 -18.21 4.88 -8.61
N PHE A 42 -16.96 4.83 -9.09
CA PHE A 42 -16.36 5.96 -9.79
C PHE A 42 -17.04 6.26 -11.12
N TRP A 43 -17.45 5.24 -11.88
CA TRP A 43 -18.17 5.44 -13.14
C TRP A 43 -19.49 6.20 -12.94
N GLU A 44 -20.18 5.95 -11.83
CA GLU A 44 -21.46 6.59 -11.52
C GLU A 44 -21.33 8.00 -10.93
N ARG A 45 -20.26 8.23 -10.16
CA ARG A 45 -20.18 9.39 -9.24
C ARG A 45 -18.92 10.22 -9.42
N GLY A 46 -17.89 9.63 -9.99
CA GLY A 46 -16.60 10.25 -10.26
C GLY A 46 -16.63 11.13 -11.49
N ARG A 47 -15.55 11.87 -11.69
CA ARG A 47 -15.40 12.86 -12.75
C ARG A 47 -13.99 12.83 -13.31
N PHE A 48 -13.90 12.76 -14.65
CA PHE A 48 -12.63 12.88 -15.39
C PHE A 48 -12.39 14.29 -15.93
N ASP A 49 -13.41 15.16 -15.89
CA ASP A 49 -13.40 16.52 -16.41
C ASP A 49 -12.95 17.57 -15.38
N ILE A 50 -12.46 17.12 -14.21
CA ILE A 50 -11.95 17.97 -13.14
C ILE A 50 -10.49 17.65 -12.85
N ASP A 51 -9.77 18.58 -12.22
CA ASP A 51 -8.45 18.32 -11.68
C ASP A 51 -8.53 17.16 -10.66
N PRO A 52 -7.71 16.09 -10.80
CA PRO A 52 -7.64 14.99 -9.84
C PRO A 52 -7.30 15.40 -8.39
N LEU A 53 -6.78 16.62 -8.19
CA LEU A 53 -6.45 17.21 -6.87
C LEU A 53 -7.52 18.20 -6.38
N ALA A 54 -8.63 18.36 -7.10
CA ALA A 54 -9.74 19.20 -6.68
C ALA A 54 -10.46 18.62 -5.44
N PRO A 55 -11.10 19.46 -4.60
CA PRO A 55 -11.93 18.98 -3.48
C PRO A 55 -12.97 17.94 -3.91
N GLU A 56 -13.57 18.09 -5.10
CA GLU A 56 -14.59 17.21 -5.65
C GLU A 56 -14.04 15.85 -6.12
N ALA A 57 -12.72 15.73 -6.33
CA ALA A 57 -12.12 14.49 -6.80
C ALA A 57 -12.35 13.36 -5.80
N MET A 58 -12.80 12.21 -6.29
CA MET A 58 -13.13 11.06 -5.44
C MET A 58 -11.88 10.21 -5.17
N LEU A 59 -11.63 9.92 -3.90
CA LEU A 59 -10.64 8.94 -3.45
C LEU A 59 -11.35 7.75 -2.80
N ILE A 60 -11.18 6.56 -3.37
CA ILE A 60 -11.91 5.35 -2.96
C ILE A 60 -10.93 4.35 -2.37
N PHE A 61 -11.20 3.87 -1.16
CA PHE A 61 -10.58 2.68 -0.58
C PHE A 61 -11.62 1.57 -0.59
N MET A 62 -11.35 0.45 -1.24
CA MET A 62 -12.31 -0.64 -1.40
C MET A 62 -11.69 -2.00 -1.15
N ASN A 63 -12.29 -2.77 -0.25
CA ASN A 63 -11.87 -4.12 0.07
C ASN A 63 -12.38 -5.13 -0.96
N GLY A 64 -11.58 -6.15 -1.23
CA GLY A 64 -12.06 -7.39 -1.86
C GLY A 64 -12.87 -8.25 -0.88
N PRO A 65 -13.64 -9.23 -1.37
CA PRO A 65 -14.54 -10.03 -0.52
C PRO A 65 -13.82 -10.86 0.54
N PHE A 66 -12.54 -11.20 0.31
CA PHE A 66 -11.74 -11.97 1.24
C PHE A 66 -11.03 -11.14 2.32
N ALA A 67 -11.13 -9.81 2.29
CA ALA A 67 -10.59 -8.98 3.35
C ALA A 67 -11.19 -9.42 4.70
N GLY A 68 -10.34 -9.68 5.70
CA GLY A 68 -10.76 -10.15 7.02
C GLY A 68 -10.93 -11.68 7.16
N LEU A 69 -10.99 -12.43 6.05
CA LEU A 69 -10.87 -13.89 6.13
C LEU A 69 -9.41 -14.25 6.42
N LYS A 70 -9.18 -15.28 7.24
CA LYS A 70 -7.84 -15.74 7.62
C LYS A 70 -7.20 -16.60 6.51
N ILE A 71 -7.20 -16.07 5.29
CA ILE A 71 -6.69 -16.68 4.07
C ILE A 71 -5.35 -16.03 3.74
N SER A 72 -4.33 -16.85 3.49
CA SER A 72 -3.00 -16.36 3.12
C SER A 72 -3.05 -15.54 1.83
N GLY A 73 -2.47 -14.33 1.86
CA GLY A 73 -2.38 -13.43 0.71
C GLY A 73 -3.63 -12.60 0.42
N ALA A 74 -4.72 -12.74 1.19
CA ALA A 74 -6.03 -12.16 0.88
C ALA A 74 -6.41 -10.89 1.67
N SER A 75 -5.44 -10.19 2.27
CA SER A 75 -5.65 -8.99 3.10
C SER A 75 -5.52 -7.67 2.33
N ARG A 76 -5.96 -7.64 1.07
CA ARG A 76 -5.74 -6.51 0.15
C ARG A 76 -6.87 -5.48 0.19
N ASN A 77 -6.50 -4.21 0.10
CA ASN A 77 -7.38 -3.06 -0.16
C ASN A 77 -6.94 -2.39 -1.48
N SER A 78 -7.91 -1.99 -2.30
CA SER A 78 -7.66 -1.18 -3.50
C SER A 78 -7.89 0.29 -3.18
N VAL A 79 -6.93 1.15 -3.54
CA VAL A 79 -7.10 2.59 -3.56
C VAL A 79 -7.25 3.04 -5.00
N ALA A 80 -8.31 3.76 -5.31
CA ALA A 80 -8.67 4.06 -6.69
C ALA A 80 -9.33 5.44 -6.85
N GLY A 81 -9.31 5.94 -8.09
CA GLY A 81 -9.83 7.24 -8.47
C GLY A 81 -9.18 7.74 -9.76
N CYS A 82 -9.29 9.05 -10.02
CA CYS A 82 -8.53 9.69 -11.09
C CYS A 82 -7.08 9.95 -10.61
N SER A 83 -6.10 9.48 -11.36
CA SER A 83 -4.69 9.64 -11.05
C SER A 83 -4.21 11.07 -11.37
N PRO A 84 -3.59 11.81 -10.42
CA PRO A 84 -3.01 13.12 -10.70
C PRO A 84 -1.78 13.06 -11.61
N LEU A 85 -1.16 11.88 -11.76
CA LEU A 85 -0.05 11.68 -12.68
C LEU A 85 -0.51 11.53 -14.12
N THR A 86 -1.57 10.75 -14.34
CA THR A 86 -1.98 10.34 -15.69
C THR A 86 -3.26 11.01 -16.19
N GLY A 87 -4.10 11.56 -15.31
CA GLY A 87 -5.42 12.10 -15.65
C GLY A 87 -6.47 11.04 -16.00
N HIS A 88 -6.17 9.75 -15.75
CA HIS A 88 -7.04 8.62 -16.07
C HIS A 88 -7.41 7.82 -14.81
N TRP A 89 -8.29 6.84 -14.97
CA TRP A 89 -8.58 5.85 -13.93
C TRP A 89 -7.28 5.17 -13.50
N GLY A 90 -7.06 5.12 -12.19
CA GLY A 90 -6.00 4.33 -11.59
C GLY A 90 -6.54 3.51 -10.43
N ASP A 91 -5.88 2.39 -10.18
CA ASP A 91 -6.04 1.61 -8.97
C ASP A 91 -4.68 1.22 -8.40
N SER A 92 -4.63 0.99 -7.10
CA SER A 92 -3.40 0.75 -6.36
C SER A 92 -3.67 -0.21 -5.21
N SER A 93 -3.08 -1.40 -5.28
CA SER A 93 -3.32 -2.46 -4.30
C SER A 93 -2.33 -2.39 -3.13
N CYS A 94 -2.86 -2.36 -1.91
CA CYS A 94 -2.06 -2.41 -0.69
C CYS A 94 -2.42 -3.65 0.14
N GLY A 95 -1.39 -4.32 0.68
CA GLY A 95 -1.55 -5.37 1.69
C GLY A 95 -1.58 -4.80 3.11
N GLY A 96 -1.08 -5.56 4.08
CA GLY A 96 -1.01 -5.16 5.49
C GLY A 96 -2.24 -5.56 6.28
N TYR A 97 -2.66 -4.68 7.20
CA TYR A 97 -3.68 -5.00 8.21
C TYR A 97 -4.92 -4.09 8.17
N PHE A 98 -4.85 -2.96 7.46
CA PHE A 98 -5.99 -2.05 7.28
C PHE A 98 -7.23 -2.72 6.66
N ALA A 99 -7.08 -3.49 5.57
CA ALA A 99 -8.22 -4.08 4.87
C ALA A 99 -9.05 -5.02 5.78
N PRO A 100 -8.44 -5.99 6.49
CA PRO A 100 -9.13 -6.76 7.53
C PRO A 100 -9.80 -5.89 8.60
N GLU A 101 -9.09 -4.88 9.13
CA GLU A 101 -9.63 -4.04 10.21
C GLU A 101 -10.86 -3.24 9.75
N LEU A 102 -10.86 -2.74 8.51
CA LEU A 102 -12.02 -2.08 7.90
C LEU A 102 -13.21 -3.03 7.76
N ARG A 103 -12.98 -4.28 7.31
CA ARG A 103 -14.02 -5.29 7.24
C ARG A 103 -14.60 -5.61 8.62
N TYR A 104 -13.74 -5.79 9.62
CA TYR A 104 -14.17 -6.04 10.99
C TYR A 104 -14.92 -4.86 11.62
N ALA A 105 -14.60 -3.62 11.20
CA ALA A 105 -15.36 -2.44 11.61
C ALA A 105 -16.77 -2.38 10.99
N GLY A 106 -17.09 -3.30 10.07
CA GLY A 106 -18.40 -3.42 9.44
C GLY A 106 -18.50 -2.76 8.08
N TYR A 107 -17.38 -2.43 7.44
CA TYR A 107 -17.35 -1.69 6.18
C TYR A 107 -16.56 -2.42 5.08
N ASP A 108 -17.02 -2.31 3.86
CA ASP A 108 -16.34 -2.80 2.66
C ASP A 108 -15.46 -1.73 2.03
N GLY A 109 -15.72 -0.45 2.29
CA GLY A 109 -14.97 0.65 1.69
C GLY A 109 -15.18 1.99 2.37
N LEU A 110 -14.38 2.94 1.93
CA LEU A 110 -14.36 4.34 2.34
C LEU A 110 -14.21 5.21 1.09
N ILE A 111 -15.12 6.18 0.91
CA ILE A 111 -15.12 7.13 -0.19
C ILE A 111 -14.92 8.53 0.39
N ILE A 112 -13.92 9.24 -0.09
CA ILE A 112 -13.51 10.55 0.44
C ILE A 112 -13.62 11.60 -0.66
N THR A 113 -14.37 12.66 -0.37
CA THR A 113 -14.47 13.89 -1.17
C THR A 113 -14.27 15.11 -0.27
N GLY A 114 -14.35 16.30 -0.84
CA GLY A 114 -14.13 17.55 -0.14
C GLY A 114 -12.68 17.84 0.19
N LYS A 115 -12.46 18.92 0.96
CA LYS A 115 -11.15 19.32 1.48
C LYS A 115 -11.31 19.95 2.86
N ALA A 116 -10.58 19.45 3.84
CA ALA A 116 -10.60 20.04 5.18
C ALA A 116 -9.93 21.41 5.19
N SER A 117 -10.42 22.33 6.02
CA SER A 117 -9.86 23.68 6.16
C SER A 117 -8.47 23.72 6.78
N LYS A 118 -8.04 22.62 7.42
CA LYS A 118 -6.74 22.43 8.06
C LYS A 118 -6.30 20.97 7.99
N PRO A 119 -5.01 20.65 8.20
CA PRO A 119 -4.53 19.28 8.32
C PRO A 119 -5.40 18.46 9.28
N SER A 120 -5.90 17.33 8.79
CA SER A 120 -6.84 16.46 9.51
C SER A 120 -6.48 14.99 9.35
N TYR A 121 -6.96 14.13 10.26
CA TYR A 121 -6.95 12.67 10.11
C TYR A 121 -8.34 12.10 10.42
N LEU A 122 -8.66 10.97 9.81
CA LEU A 122 -9.90 10.24 10.09
C LEU A 122 -9.64 9.19 11.17
N LEU A 123 -10.51 9.14 12.18
CA LEU A 123 -10.56 8.07 13.17
C LEU A 123 -11.84 7.25 12.96
N ILE A 124 -11.68 5.96 12.70
CA ILE A 124 -12.77 4.99 12.57
C ILE A 124 -12.69 4.02 13.74
N HIS A 125 -13.64 4.07 14.65
CA HIS A 125 -13.66 3.21 15.84
C HIS A 125 -15.09 2.84 16.20
N ASP A 126 -15.36 1.52 16.23
CA ASP A 126 -16.63 0.94 16.69
C ASP A 126 -17.90 1.65 16.16
N GLY A 127 -17.97 1.85 14.84
CA GLY A 127 -19.12 2.43 14.16
C GLY A 127 -19.11 3.96 14.06
N VAL A 128 -18.15 4.63 14.71
CA VAL A 128 -17.99 6.08 14.69
C VAL A 128 -16.86 6.46 13.74
N THR A 129 -17.11 7.42 12.86
CA THR A 129 -16.10 8.05 12.00
C THR A 129 -15.99 9.52 12.37
N GLN A 130 -14.78 10.00 12.71
CA GLN A 130 -14.54 11.38 13.13
C GLN A 130 -13.38 11.99 12.34
N THR A 131 -13.55 13.25 11.94
CA THR A 131 -12.47 14.07 11.40
C THR A 131 -11.81 14.85 12.53
N LEU A 132 -10.51 14.62 12.76
CA LEU A 132 -9.75 15.16 13.88
C LEU A 132 -8.54 15.97 13.38
N ASP A 133 -8.03 16.89 14.19
CA ASP A 133 -6.89 17.76 13.84
C ASP A 133 -5.58 16.98 13.70
N ALA A 134 -4.88 17.16 12.59
CA ALA A 134 -3.57 16.55 12.31
C ALA A 134 -2.43 17.57 12.20
N THR A 135 -2.60 18.79 12.72
CA THR A 135 -1.60 19.87 12.58
C THR A 135 -0.26 19.44 13.14
N GLU A 136 -0.25 18.69 14.25
CA GLU A 136 0.97 18.14 14.86
C GLU A 136 1.71 17.10 13.99
N PHE A 137 1.05 16.53 12.98
CA PHE A 137 1.59 15.49 12.10
C PHE A 137 1.99 16.03 10.72
N TRP A 138 1.50 17.19 10.32
CA TRP A 138 1.81 17.78 9.01
C TRP A 138 3.31 18.14 8.93
N GLY A 139 3.95 17.79 7.82
CA GLY A 139 5.40 17.96 7.59
C GLY A 139 6.27 16.83 8.16
N LYS A 140 5.72 15.92 8.97
CA LYS A 140 6.46 14.77 9.53
C LYS A 140 6.46 13.59 8.59
N ASP A 141 7.53 12.79 8.67
CA ASP A 141 7.66 11.60 7.86
C ASP A 141 6.63 10.52 8.24
N THR A 142 6.41 9.56 7.33
CA THR A 142 5.38 8.53 7.54
C THR A 142 5.66 7.63 8.73
N GLY A 143 6.93 7.37 9.05
CA GLY A 143 7.35 6.52 10.16
C GLY A 143 7.07 7.19 11.50
N GLU A 144 7.47 8.45 11.65
CA GLU A 144 7.21 9.29 12.82
C GLU A 144 5.72 9.36 13.14
N VAL A 145 4.89 9.63 12.11
CA VAL A 145 3.43 9.76 12.25
C VAL A 145 2.81 8.42 12.61
N THR A 146 3.20 7.33 11.95
CA THR A 146 2.74 5.98 12.29
C THR A 146 3.03 5.64 13.74
N GLN A 147 4.26 5.92 14.22
CA GLN A 147 4.64 5.64 15.60
C GLN A 147 3.93 6.55 16.61
N ALA A 148 3.72 7.83 16.28
CA ALA A 148 2.98 8.77 17.11
C ALA A 148 1.51 8.32 17.29
N LEU A 149 0.85 7.92 16.20
CA LEU A 149 -0.52 7.40 16.23
C LEU A 149 -0.62 6.08 17.02
N LYS A 150 0.35 5.17 16.85
CA LYS A 150 0.43 3.93 17.66
C LYS A 150 0.67 4.20 19.14
N ARG A 151 1.46 5.21 19.51
CA ARG A 151 1.61 5.63 20.92
C ARG A 151 0.33 6.24 21.48
N LYS A 152 -0.39 7.03 20.68
CA LYS A 152 -1.62 7.72 21.07
C LYS A 152 -2.80 6.77 21.29
N TYR A 153 -2.99 5.81 20.39
CA TYR A 153 -4.16 4.93 20.39
C TYR A 153 -3.87 3.49 20.80
N GLY A 154 -2.63 3.04 20.68
CA GLY A 154 -2.20 1.67 20.93
C GLY A 154 -1.81 0.92 19.66
N LYS A 155 -1.00 -0.13 19.84
CA LYS A 155 -0.39 -0.93 18.76
C LYS A 155 -1.38 -1.68 17.86
N ASP A 156 -2.62 -1.87 18.33
CA ASP A 156 -3.64 -2.64 17.61
C ASP A 156 -4.43 -1.79 16.60
N TYR A 157 -4.27 -0.47 16.63
CA TYR A 157 -4.82 0.42 15.63
C TYR A 157 -4.02 0.33 14.34
N ARG A 158 -4.73 0.33 13.21
CA ARG A 158 -4.15 0.31 11.86
C ARG A 158 -4.19 1.70 11.28
N THR A 159 -3.15 2.02 10.53
CA THR A 159 -2.93 3.37 10.03
C THR A 159 -2.69 3.35 8.54
N LEU A 160 -3.28 4.29 7.83
CA LEU A 160 -2.87 4.72 6.49
C LEU A 160 -2.33 6.13 6.62
N VAL A 161 -1.12 6.38 6.13
CA VAL A 161 -0.40 7.65 6.36
C VAL A 161 0.23 8.13 5.07
N ILE A 162 0.14 9.44 4.82
CA ILE A 162 0.90 10.11 3.76
C ILE A 162 2.11 10.84 4.33
N GLY A 163 3.16 10.97 3.53
CA GLY A 163 4.38 11.71 3.90
C GLY A 163 4.44 13.12 3.31
N PRO A 164 5.53 13.86 3.57
CA PRO A 164 5.72 15.23 3.07
C PRO A 164 5.59 15.39 1.55
N ALA A 165 5.91 14.38 0.75
CA ALA A 165 5.79 14.50 -0.71
C ALA A 165 4.32 14.63 -1.16
N ALA A 166 3.40 13.93 -0.48
CA ALA A 166 1.97 14.02 -0.73
C ALA A 166 1.36 15.34 -0.24
N GLU A 167 1.84 15.86 0.90
CA GLU A 167 1.47 17.19 1.40
C GLU A 167 1.86 18.30 0.41
N ASN A 168 2.97 18.10 -0.30
CA ASN A 168 3.46 18.98 -1.37
C ASN A 168 2.95 18.58 -2.76
N LEU A 169 1.97 17.68 -2.86
CA LEU A 169 1.27 17.29 -4.09
C LEU A 169 2.18 16.74 -5.21
N VAL A 170 3.28 16.07 -4.86
CA VAL A 170 4.10 15.33 -5.84
C VAL A 170 3.23 14.26 -6.51
N LYS A 171 3.24 14.20 -7.84
CA LYS A 171 2.26 13.41 -8.61
C LYS A 171 2.35 11.89 -8.43
N TYR A 172 3.48 11.37 -7.95
CA TYR A 172 3.75 9.93 -7.77
C TYR A 172 3.98 9.58 -6.30
N THR A 173 3.06 10.01 -5.44
CA THR A 173 3.09 9.71 -4.00
C THR A 173 2.19 8.54 -3.63
N ILE A 174 2.54 7.87 -2.54
CA ILE A 174 1.89 6.68 -2.02
C ILE A 174 1.22 6.97 -0.67
N ILE A 175 0.39 6.03 -0.23
CA ILE A 175 -0.16 5.95 1.11
C ILE A 175 0.44 4.70 1.76
N LEU A 176 1.04 4.85 2.94
CA LEU A 176 1.65 3.74 3.68
C LEU A 176 0.70 3.21 4.75
N ASN A 177 0.44 1.91 4.70
CA ASN A 177 -0.25 1.13 5.71
C ASN A 177 0.75 0.64 6.77
N ASP A 178 0.54 1.05 8.01
CA ASP A 178 1.40 0.76 9.17
C ASP A 178 2.88 1.07 8.93
N GLY A 179 3.16 2.09 8.10
CA GLY A 179 4.51 2.57 7.78
C GLY A 179 5.33 1.63 6.90
N HIS A 180 4.74 0.57 6.34
CA HIS A 180 5.49 -0.47 5.64
C HIS A 180 4.84 -0.99 4.34
N HIS A 181 3.51 -1.08 4.28
CA HIS A 181 2.83 -1.59 3.09
C HIS A 181 2.34 -0.41 2.23
N ALA A 182 2.78 -0.32 0.98
CA ALA A 182 2.45 0.81 0.11
C ALA A 182 1.21 0.55 -0.76
N THR A 183 0.39 1.57 -0.94
CA THR A 183 -0.48 1.71 -2.11
C THR A 183 0.41 2.13 -3.27
N GLY A 184 0.91 1.16 -4.04
CA GLY A 184 1.91 1.31 -5.12
C GLY A 184 1.88 2.60 -5.94
N ARG A 185 1.33 2.59 -7.16
CA ARG A 185 1.44 3.72 -8.11
C ARG A 185 0.12 4.52 -8.19
N ALA A 186 0.03 5.41 -9.17
CA ALA A 186 -1.12 6.27 -9.49
C ALA A 186 -1.34 7.51 -8.61
N GLY A 187 -0.42 7.84 -7.70
CA GLY A 187 -0.38 9.17 -7.08
C GLY A 187 -1.46 9.45 -6.02
N PHE A 188 -2.12 8.42 -5.48
CA PHE A 188 -3.23 8.60 -4.55
C PHE A 188 -2.82 9.25 -3.20
N GLY A 189 -1.53 9.23 -2.85
CA GLY A 189 -1.03 10.04 -1.75
C GLY A 189 -1.32 11.54 -1.93
N ALA A 190 -1.17 12.07 -3.14
CA ALA A 190 -1.35 13.48 -3.46
C ALA A 190 -2.84 13.84 -3.50
N VAL A 191 -3.69 12.92 -3.96
CA VAL A 191 -5.15 13.08 -3.85
C VAL A 191 -5.53 13.18 -2.37
N MET A 192 -5.00 12.29 -1.51
CA MET A 192 -5.24 12.34 -0.07
C MET A 192 -4.69 13.64 0.57
N GLY A 193 -3.48 14.07 0.19
CA GLY A 193 -2.86 15.32 0.64
C GLY A 193 -3.61 16.57 0.20
N SER A 194 -4.16 16.61 -1.02
CA SER A 194 -4.94 17.73 -1.54
C SER A 194 -6.19 18.03 -0.72
N LYS A 195 -6.72 17.01 -0.02
CA LYS A 195 -7.86 17.08 0.87
C LYS A 195 -7.50 17.50 2.30
N ASN A 196 -6.22 17.82 2.55
CA ASN A 196 -5.64 18.04 3.87
C ASN A 196 -5.80 16.83 4.80
N LEU A 197 -5.85 15.61 4.26
CA LEU A 197 -6.01 14.38 5.03
C LEU A 197 -4.65 13.69 5.24
N LYS A 198 -4.09 13.78 6.44
CA LYS A 198 -2.77 13.23 6.79
C LYS A 198 -2.78 11.73 7.03
N ALA A 199 -3.85 11.22 7.65
CA ALA A 199 -3.93 9.81 8.01
C ALA A 199 -5.38 9.31 8.11
N ILE A 200 -5.53 7.99 8.03
CA ILE A 200 -6.75 7.26 8.42
C ILE A 200 -6.34 6.24 9.47
N VAL A 201 -7.02 6.26 10.60
CA VAL A 201 -6.73 5.45 11.79
C VAL A 201 -7.95 4.61 12.08
N ILE A 202 -7.78 3.29 12.19
CA ILE A 202 -8.90 2.38 12.39
C ILE A 202 -8.63 1.32 13.45
N LYS A 203 -9.68 1.02 14.23
CA LYS A 203 -9.74 -0.15 15.11
C LYS A 203 -11.18 -0.64 15.18
N ALA A 204 -11.34 -1.95 15.03
CA ALA A 204 -12.58 -2.64 15.28
C ALA A 204 -12.48 -3.48 16.55
N SER A 205 -13.51 -3.51 17.38
CA SER A 205 -13.62 -4.45 18.49
C SER A 205 -14.03 -5.85 18.01
N ALA A 206 -14.87 -5.94 16.98
CA ALA A 206 -15.28 -7.20 16.38
C ALA A 206 -14.11 -7.90 15.65
N ARG A 207 -14.17 -9.23 15.58
CA ARG A 207 -13.19 -10.08 14.87
C ARG A 207 -13.84 -11.19 14.04
N ASP A 208 -15.16 -11.27 14.08
CA ASP A 208 -15.93 -12.29 13.39
C ASP A 208 -16.47 -11.78 12.07
N MET A 209 -16.66 -12.71 11.14
CA MET A 209 -17.29 -12.44 9.84
C MET A 209 -18.41 -13.45 9.59
N ASP A 210 -19.43 -13.00 8.89
CA ASP A 210 -20.54 -13.84 8.47
C ASP A 210 -20.17 -14.64 7.22
N ILE A 211 -19.66 -15.86 7.43
CA ILE A 211 -19.19 -16.78 6.39
C ILE A 211 -20.35 -17.68 5.97
N ALA A 212 -20.61 -17.79 4.65
CA ALA A 212 -21.72 -18.56 4.09
C ALA A 212 -21.64 -20.05 4.44
N ASP A 213 -20.47 -20.66 4.22
CA ASP A 213 -20.19 -22.07 4.54
C ASP A 213 -18.86 -22.16 5.29
N LYS A 214 -18.96 -22.31 6.61
CA LYS A 214 -17.78 -22.40 7.49
C LYS A 214 -16.98 -23.68 7.26
N ALA A 215 -17.65 -24.79 6.95
CA ALA A 215 -17.00 -26.08 6.77
C ALA A 215 -16.18 -26.10 5.46
N ALA A 216 -16.79 -25.63 4.36
CA ALA A 216 -16.09 -25.48 3.08
C ALA A 216 -14.94 -24.47 3.19
N TYR A 217 -15.13 -23.35 3.90
CA TYR A 217 -14.08 -22.36 4.15
C TYR A 217 -12.88 -22.97 4.87
N GLU A 218 -13.08 -23.71 5.97
CA GLU A 218 -11.96 -24.33 6.70
C GLU A 218 -11.26 -25.42 5.88
N ALA A 219 -12.01 -26.22 5.12
CA ALA A 219 -11.43 -27.19 4.20
C ALA A 219 -10.56 -26.52 3.12
N PHE A 220 -11.07 -25.45 2.50
CA PHE A 220 -10.33 -24.64 1.52
C PHE A 220 -9.07 -24.04 2.13
N ARG A 221 -9.18 -23.43 3.33
CA ARG A 221 -8.05 -22.80 4.02
C ARG A 221 -6.95 -23.82 4.32
N LYS A 222 -7.31 -25.03 4.75
CA LYS A 222 -6.35 -26.12 5.03
C LYS A 222 -5.63 -26.57 3.75
N ASP A 223 -6.38 -26.80 2.67
CA ASP A 223 -5.83 -27.19 1.37
C ASP A 223 -4.91 -26.10 0.79
N LEU A 224 -5.35 -24.84 0.82
CA LEU A 224 -4.56 -23.70 0.34
C LEU A 224 -3.24 -23.56 1.11
N ASN A 225 -3.28 -23.66 2.43
CA ASN A 225 -2.06 -23.57 3.24
C ASN A 225 -1.07 -24.68 2.91
N LYS A 226 -1.54 -25.91 2.69
CA LYS A 226 -0.69 -27.01 2.24
C LYS A 226 -0.02 -26.67 0.90
N LYS A 227 -0.81 -26.23 -0.10
CA LYS A 227 -0.30 -25.83 -1.42
C LYS A 227 0.72 -24.70 -1.35
N ILE A 228 0.51 -23.72 -0.48
CA ILE A 228 1.45 -22.60 -0.30
C ILE A 228 2.78 -23.09 0.29
N ILE A 229 2.75 -23.96 1.29
CA ILE A 229 3.97 -24.49 1.91
C ILE A 229 4.77 -25.35 0.93
N GLU A 230 4.09 -26.11 0.07
CA GLU A 230 4.71 -27.01 -0.92
C GLU A 230 5.15 -26.27 -2.20
N ALA A 231 4.71 -25.03 -2.42
CA ALA A 231 5.00 -24.28 -3.62
C ALA A 231 6.40 -23.64 -3.57
N LEU A 232 7.30 -24.06 -4.46
CA LEU A 232 8.64 -23.47 -4.60
C LEU A 232 8.62 -21.93 -4.72
N PRO A 233 7.73 -21.28 -5.50
CA PRO A 233 7.66 -19.81 -5.53
C PRO A 233 7.39 -19.17 -4.16
N ALA A 234 6.60 -19.82 -3.31
CA ALA A 234 6.33 -19.31 -1.96
C ALA A 234 7.57 -19.43 -1.07
N THR A 235 8.33 -20.52 -1.18
CA THR A 235 9.62 -20.69 -0.49
C THR A 235 10.64 -19.65 -0.93
N VAL A 236 10.77 -19.42 -2.24
CA VAL A 236 11.69 -18.40 -2.79
C VAL A 236 11.34 -17.01 -2.29
N LEU A 237 10.06 -16.62 -2.34
CA LEU A 237 9.59 -15.35 -1.78
C LEU A 237 9.78 -15.27 -0.26
N HIS A 238 9.64 -16.38 0.46
CA HIS A 238 9.91 -16.43 1.89
C HIS A 238 11.38 -16.18 2.18
N GLU A 239 12.30 -16.83 1.48
CA GLU A 239 13.73 -16.73 1.75
C GLU A 239 14.31 -15.38 1.34
N ASP A 240 13.99 -14.89 0.14
CA ASP A 240 14.68 -13.77 -0.50
C ASP A 240 13.78 -12.58 -0.88
N GLY A 241 12.49 -12.67 -0.54
CA GLY A 241 11.53 -11.62 -0.86
C GLY A 241 11.27 -11.52 -2.37
N THR A 242 10.70 -10.40 -2.81
CA THR A 242 10.41 -10.20 -4.24
C THR A 242 11.67 -10.05 -5.08
N ALA A 243 12.77 -9.58 -4.48
CA ALA A 243 14.07 -9.39 -5.10
C ALA A 243 14.72 -10.69 -5.60
N ALA A 244 14.21 -11.85 -5.16
CA ALA A 244 14.57 -13.15 -5.70
C ALA A 244 14.36 -13.27 -7.23
N ASN A 245 13.47 -12.44 -7.80
CA ASN A 245 13.19 -12.45 -9.24
C ASN A 245 14.27 -11.75 -10.08
N LEU A 246 15.18 -10.98 -9.46
CA LEU A 246 16.13 -10.14 -10.21
C LEU A 246 17.01 -10.96 -11.15
N THR A 247 17.65 -12.01 -10.63
CA THR A 247 18.57 -12.84 -11.42
C THR A 247 17.87 -13.44 -12.64
N GLY A 248 16.67 -13.99 -12.44
CA GLY A 248 15.85 -14.51 -13.55
C GLY A 248 15.46 -13.43 -14.56
N GLY A 249 15.09 -12.23 -14.08
CA GLY A 249 14.76 -11.08 -14.93
C GLY A 249 15.94 -10.62 -15.79
N VAL A 250 17.15 -10.55 -15.23
CA VAL A 250 18.36 -10.16 -15.98
C VAL A 250 18.63 -11.14 -17.13
N PHE A 251 18.61 -12.45 -16.86
CA PHE A 251 18.88 -13.45 -17.90
C PHE A 251 17.73 -13.65 -18.88
N ALA A 252 16.50 -13.25 -18.53
CA ALA A 252 15.37 -13.17 -19.45
C ALA A 252 15.37 -11.90 -20.31
N GLY A 253 16.23 -10.92 -20.00
CA GLY A 253 16.27 -9.62 -20.70
C GLY A 253 15.13 -8.67 -20.33
N ASP A 254 14.56 -8.81 -19.12
CA ASP A 254 13.41 -8.06 -18.59
C ASP A 254 13.78 -7.13 -17.42
N VAL A 255 15.06 -6.73 -17.32
CA VAL A 255 15.54 -5.79 -16.30
C VAL A 255 16.14 -4.55 -16.97
N PRO A 256 15.65 -3.34 -16.66
CA PRO A 256 16.20 -2.13 -17.24
C PRO A 256 17.59 -1.82 -16.70
N VAL A 257 18.52 -1.48 -17.59
CA VAL A 257 19.85 -0.98 -17.25
C VAL A 257 20.04 0.41 -17.82
N LYS A 258 20.40 1.38 -16.96
CA LYS A 258 20.68 2.78 -17.32
C LYS A 258 19.61 3.36 -18.25
N ASN A 259 18.42 3.59 -17.71
CA ASN A 259 17.25 4.10 -18.43
C ASN A 259 16.93 3.34 -19.73
N TRP A 260 16.93 2.01 -19.69
CA TRP A 260 16.63 1.14 -20.84
C TRP A 260 17.62 1.22 -22.01
N THR A 261 18.82 1.77 -21.82
CA THR A 261 19.89 1.70 -22.84
C THR A 261 20.43 0.28 -23.04
N SER A 262 20.25 -0.59 -22.04
CA SER A 262 20.49 -2.03 -22.12
C SER A 262 19.47 -2.79 -21.27
N ASN A 263 19.34 -4.09 -21.51
CA ASN A 263 18.52 -5.01 -20.73
C ASN A 263 19.32 -6.20 -20.16
N LEU A 264 20.65 -6.15 -20.22
CA LEU A 264 21.54 -7.19 -19.70
C LEU A 264 22.71 -6.57 -18.93
N TRP A 265 22.88 -7.00 -17.68
CA TRP A 265 24.04 -6.70 -16.84
C TRP A 265 24.22 -7.81 -15.80
N GLU A 266 25.06 -8.80 -16.12
CA GLU A 266 25.23 -10.03 -15.33
C GLU A 266 25.72 -9.76 -13.90
N GLU A 267 26.67 -8.83 -13.73
CA GLU A 267 27.19 -8.47 -12.40
C GLU A 267 26.10 -7.95 -11.45
N ALA A 268 25.12 -7.20 -11.98
CA ALA A 268 24.00 -6.72 -11.18
C ALA A 268 23.05 -7.85 -10.74
N ALA A 269 23.00 -8.97 -11.49
CA ALA A 269 22.17 -10.11 -11.17
C ALA A 269 22.57 -10.81 -9.87
N ASP A 270 23.84 -10.66 -9.46
CA ASP A 270 24.37 -11.17 -8.19
C ASP A 270 24.42 -10.06 -7.13
N ALA A 271 24.96 -8.88 -7.47
CA ALA A 271 25.19 -7.80 -6.51
C ALA A 271 23.90 -7.22 -5.88
N LEU A 272 22.79 -7.27 -6.60
CA LEU A 272 21.50 -6.71 -6.18
C LEU A 272 20.43 -7.78 -5.91
N ALA A 273 20.78 -9.07 -5.99
CA ALA A 273 19.82 -10.16 -5.81
C ALA A 273 19.15 -10.14 -4.43
N GLY A 274 17.98 -10.77 -4.34
CA GLY A 274 17.31 -10.99 -3.05
C GLY A 274 18.18 -11.74 -2.03
N SER A 275 18.98 -12.70 -2.49
CA SER A 275 19.95 -13.42 -1.63
C SER A 275 21.02 -12.50 -1.07
N ALA A 276 21.57 -11.58 -1.89
CA ALA A 276 22.54 -10.58 -1.43
C ALA A 276 21.94 -9.63 -0.37
N LEU A 277 20.69 -9.19 -0.57
CA LEU A 277 19.96 -8.41 0.43
C LEU A 277 19.75 -9.19 1.73
N THR A 278 19.35 -10.47 1.62
CA THR A 278 19.14 -11.36 2.75
C THR A 278 20.42 -11.54 3.56
N GLU A 279 21.54 -11.85 2.90
CA GLU A 279 22.83 -12.09 3.55
C GLU A 279 23.40 -10.82 4.20
N ALA A 280 23.32 -9.69 3.51
CA ALA A 280 23.98 -8.47 3.95
C ALA A 280 23.20 -7.70 5.03
N TYR A 281 21.87 -7.60 4.91
CA TYR A 281 21.10 -6.58 5.64
C TYR A 281 19.81 -7.07 6.31
N LEU A 282 19.34 -8.30 6.06
CA LEU A 282 18.09 -8.77 6.66
C LEU A 282 18.22 -8.96 8.17
N THR A 283 17.34 -8.34 8.93
CA THR A 283 17.23 -8.57 10.37
C THR A 283 16.10 -9.54 10.70
N LYS A 284 14.95 -9.40 10.03
CA LYS A 284 13.79 -10.28 10.18
C LYS A 284 12.84 -10.20 9.00
N ARG A 285 11.92 -11.16 8.93
CA ARG A 285 10.83 -11.19 7.96
C ARG A 285 9.54 -10.67 8.58
N SER A 286 8.68 -10.09 7.75
CA SER A 286 7.35 -9.63 8.12
C SER A 286 6.31 -10.16 7.12
N ALA A 287 5.03 -10.00 7.45
CA ALA A 287 3.93 -10.48 6.64
C ALA A 287 2.79 -9.46 6.59
N CYS A 288 2.01 -9.51 5.50
CA CYS A 288 0.64 -8.98 5.53
C CYS A 288 -0.23 -9.83 6.45
N ALA A 289 -1.41 -9.34 6.83
CA ALA A 289 -2.32 -10.11 7.67
C ALA A 289 -2.60 -11.50 7.10
N PHE A 290 -2.45 -12.52 7.96
CA PHE A 290 -2.71 -13.94 7.71
C PHE A 290 -1.82 -14.63 6.66
N CYS A 291 -0.85 -13.94 6.08
CA CYS A 291 -0.04 -14.48 5.00
C CYS A 291 1.06 -15.41 5.54
N GLY A 292 1.03 -16.67 5.11
CA GLY A 292 2.05 -17.67 5.44
C GLY A 292 3.36 -17.53 4.65
N ILE A 293 3.38 -16.72 3.59
CA ILE A 293 4.58 -16.52 2.74
C ILE A 293 5.59 -15.59 3.43
N ALA A 294 5.12 -14.56 4.15
CA ALA A 294 5.98 -13.60 4.84
C ALA A 294 7.12 -13.01 3.96
N CYS A 295 6.78 -12.58 2.74
CA CYS A 295 7.77 -12.07 1.77
C CYS A 295 8.41 -10.73 2.15
N LYS A 296 7.91 -10.03 3.17
CA LYS A 296 8.40 -8.69 3.51
C LYS A 296 9.74 -8.74 4.24
N ARG A 297 10.66 -7.90 3.80
CA ARG A 297 12.01 -7.78 4.36
C ARG A 297 12.05 -6.64 5.37
N ILE A 298 12.61 -6.89 6.55
CA ILE A 298 13.02 -5.84 7.49
C ILE A 298 14.53 -5.85 7.51
N VAL A 299 15.14 -4.71 7.20
CA VAL A 299 16.58 -4.59 6.97
C VAL A 299 17.21 -3.51 7.83
N GLU A 300 18.50 -3.62 8.08
CA GLU A 300 19.32 -2.62 8.75
C GLU A 300 20.66 -2.50 8.02
N VAL A 301 21.07 -1.28 7.67
CA VAL A 301 22.42 -0.97 7.18
C VAL A 301 23.14 -0.23 8.28
N LYS A 302 24.05 -0.90 8.98
CA LYS A 302 24.61 -0.42 10.26
C LYS A 302 25.57 0.76 10.12
N GLU A 303 26.38 0.77 9.05
CA GLU A 303 27.51 1.68 8.92
C GLU A 303 27.64 2.24 7.49
N GLY A 304 28.48 3.25 7.34
CA GLY A 304 28.76 3.90 6.05
C GLY A 304 27.79 5.04 5.70
N PRO A 305 28.02 5.71 4.56
CA PRO A 305 27.24 6.89 4.15
C PRO A 305 25.77 6.59 3.88
N PHE A 306 25.43 5.32 3.62
CA PHE A 306 24.09 4.85 3.33
C PHE A 306 23.45 4.09 4.50
N ALA A 307 23.90 4.34 5.73
CA ALA A 307 23.29 3.72 6.91
C ALA A 307 21.77 3.98 7.00
N VAL A 308 21.04 2.92 7.38
CA VAL A 308 19.58 2.88 7.50
C VAL A 308 19.25 2.13 8.79
N ALA A 309 18.48 2.76 9.68
CA ALA A 309 17.97 2.13 10.89
C ALA A 309 17.03 0.95 10.54
N GLU A 310 16.90 -0.02 11.46
CA GLU A 310 16.04 -1.19 11.23
C GLU A 310 14.62 -0.79 10.78
N GLY A 311 14.22 -1.25 9.60
CA GLY A 311 12.95 -0.87 9.01
C GLY A 311 12.58 -1.60 7.72
N PRO A 312 11.51 -1.14 7.04
CA PRO A 312 11.09 -1.64 5.73
C PRO A 312 12.24 -1.77 4.72
N GLY A 313 12.55 -3.00 4.30
CA GLY A 313 13.50 -3.23 3.21
C GLY A 313 12.91 -2.96 1.83
N PRO A 314 13.76 -2.75 0.82
CA PRO A 314 13.32 -2.55 -0.54
C PRO A 314 12.69 -3.84 -1.11
N GLU A 315 11.66 -3.67 -1.93
CA GLU A 315 11.16 -4.73 -2.81
C GLU A 315 11.99 -4.76 -4.11
N TYR A 316 11.80 -5.80 -4.92
CA TYR A 316 12.41 -5.93 -6.26
C TYR A 316 12.38 -4.64 -7.06
N GLU A 317 11.21 -4.02 -7.17
CA GLU A 317 11.03 -2.80 -7.96
C GLU A 317 11.86 -1.63 -7.45
N THR A 318 12.02 -1.51 -6.13
CA THR A 318 12.89 -0.49 -5.52
C THR A 318 14.36 -0.80 -5.81
N ILE A 319 14.74 -2.08 -5.75
CA ILE A 319 16.09 -2.52 -6.09
C ILE A 319 16.44 -2.20 -7.54
N VAL A 320 15.55 -2.51 -8.47
CA VAL A 320 15.74 -2.21 -9.89
C VAL A 320 15.79 -0.69 -10.11
N SER A 321 14.85 0.05 -9.52
CA SER A 321 14.69 1.49 -9.76
C SER A 321 15.86 2.33 -9.26
N PHE A 322 16.49 1.96 -8.15
CA PHE A 322 17.67 2.65 -7.59
C PHE A 322 18.99 1.88 -7.75
N GLY A 323 18.94 0.75 -8.45
CA GLY A 323 20.09 -0.05 -8.83
C GLY A 323 20.29 -0.01 -10.33
N THR A 324 19.87 -1.07 -11.03
CA THR A 324 20.14 -1.26 -12.46
C THR A 324 19.62 -0.12 -13.33
N LEU A 325 18.43 0.40 -13.05
CA LEU A 325 17.81 1.47 -13.85
C LEU A 325 18.64 2.75 -13.86
N ILE A 326 19.33 3.08 -12.76
CA ILE A 326 20.23 4.24 -12.68
C ILE A 326 21.71 3.88 -12.87
N GLY A 327 22.02 2.61 -13.16
CA GLY A 327 23.38 2.14 -13.39
C GLY A 327 24.22 1.94 -12.13
N SER A 328 23.60 1.61 -10.99
CA SER A 328 24.26 1.36 -9.70
C SER A 328 24.11 -0.10 -9.26
N ILE A 329 25.14 -0.64 -8.61
CA ILE A 329 25.12 -1.95 -7.93
C ILE A 329 25.33 -1.81 -6.40
N ASP A 330 25.28 -0.59 -5.87
CA ASP A 330 25.39 -0.35 -4.43
C ASP A 330 24.05 -0.67 -3.73
N LEU A 331 23.99 -1.85 -3.12
CA LEU A 331 22.80 -2.32 -2.43
C LEU A 331 22.48 -1.51 -1.17
N ALA A 332 23.49 -0.98 -0.46
CA ALA A 332 23.28 -0.11 0.71
C ALA A 332 22.65 1.22 0.29
N ALA A 333 23.15 1.82 -0.81
CA ALA A 333 22.56 3.02 -1.39
C ALA A 333 21.10 2.78 -1.82
N THR A 334 20.82 1.60 -2.38
CA THR A 334 19.46 1.21 -2.78
C THR A 334 18.52 1.09 -1.57
N CYS A 335 18.97 0.45 -0.48
CA CYS A 335 18.25 0.44 0.80
C CYS A 335 17.98 1.85 1.32
N LYS A 336 18.97 2.75 1.25
CA LYS A 336 18.83 4.15 1.67
C LYS A 336 17.79 4.89 0.83
N ALA A 337 17.83 4.75 -0.49
CA ALA A 337 16.87 5.39 -1.40
C ALA A 337 15.44 4.91 -1.12
N GLY A 338 15.24 3.59 -0.92
CA GLY A 338 13.95 3.03 -0.53
C GLY A 338 13.44 3.57 0.81
N SER A 339 14.32 3.66 1.82
CA SER A 339 13.99 4.24 3.13
C SER A 339 13.55 5.71 3.02
N VAL A 340 14.26 6.52 2.22
CA VAL A 340 13.91 7.92 1.97
C VAL A 340 12.57 8.03 1.26
N CYS A 341 12.31 7.21 0.23
CA CYS A 341 11.02 7.20 -0.46
C CYS A 341 9.87 6.85 0.47
N ASN A 342 10.05 5.84 1.34
CA ASN A 342 9.05 5.50 2.34
C ASN A 342 8.78 6.66 3.29
N ALA A 343 9.82 7.25 3.89
CA ALA A 343 9.70 8.40 4.80
C ALA A 343 8.95 9.58 4.17
N LEU A 344 9.26 9.89 2.91
CA LEU A 344 8.62 10.96 2.15
C LEU A 344 7.21 10.60 1.65
N GLY A 345 6.87 9.32 1.55
CA GLY A 345 5.62 8.82 0.96
C GLY A 345 5.63 8.87 -0.58
N MET A 346 6.72 8.41 -1.20
CA MET A 346 6.91 8.43 -2.66
C MET A 346 6.96 7.02 -3.28
N ASP A 347 6.45 6.89 -4.51
CA ASP A 347 6.58 5.68 -5.32
C ASP A 347 8.04 5.53 -5.79
N THR A 348 8.67 4.42 -5.41
CA THR A 348 10.07 4.13 -5.74
C THR A 348 10.29 3.94 -7.23
N ILE A 349 9.31 3.40 -7.96
CA ILE A 349 9.41 3.16 -9.40
C ILE A 349 9.45 4.49 -10.15
N SER A 350 8.46 5.34 -9.91
CA SER A 350 8.40 6.64 -10.60
C SER A 350 9.52 7.58 -10.12
N ALA A 351 9.94 7.51 -8.85
CA ALA A 351 11.09 8.28 -8.37
C ALA A 351 12.40 7.86 -9.06
N GLY A 352 12.70 6.55 -9.08
CA GLY A 352 13.89 6.04 -9.76
C GLY A 352 13.87 6.29 -11.26
N GLY A 353 12.72 6.10 -11.92
CA GLY A 353 12.56 6.42 -13.34
C GLY A 353 12.72 7.90 -13.67
N THR A 354 12.22 8.80 -12.82
CA THR A 354 12.42 10.25 -13.00
C THR A 354 13.89 10.64 -12.85
N ILE A 355 14.61 10.02 -11.90
CA ILE A 355 16.05 10.23 -11.72
C ILE A 355 16.83 9.67 -12.90
N ALA A 356 16.50 8.46 -13.35
CA ALA A 356 17.15 7.83 -14.49
C ALA A 356 17.00 8.68 -15.76
N TRP A 357 15.80 9.22 -16.01
CA TRP A 357 15.57 10.17 -17.10
C TRP A 357 16.42 11.44 -16.96
N ALA A 358 16.61 11.96 -15.76
CA ALA A 358 17.42 13.17 -15.53
C ALA A 358 18.94 12.92 -15.63
N MET A 359 19.40 11.67 -15.53
CA MET A 359 20.80 11.28 -15.69
C MET A 359 21.22 11.16 -17.17
N GLU A 360 20.25 11.09 -18.08
CA GLU A 360 20.43 11.02 -19.53
C GLU A 360 20.33 12.41 -20.18
#